data_AF-A0A5C7M6C1-F1
#
_entry.id   AF-A0A5C7M6C1-F1
#
_cell.length_a   1.000
_cell.length_b   1.000
_cell.length_c   1.000
_cell.angle_alpha   90.00
_cell.angle_beta   90.00
_cell.angle_gamma   90.00
#
_symmetry.space_group_name_H-M   'P 1'
#
loop_
_entity.id
_entity.type
_entity.pdbx_description
1 polymer ?
#
loop_
_entity_poly.entity_id
_entity_poly.type
_entity_poly.pdbx_seq_one_letter_code
_entity_poly.pdbx_strand_id
1 'polypeptide(L)'
;MTCRHPPGYHDNDTYYTSPSNTPDPDKFEVLEVVPVGKWLVMKVQYLSCTGCSFEAKKVLVVEATLQDAIYWRKIDPHFRERARSKGKKEAPGPRARFPGDAEGWQDALQWAQSKH
;
A
#
# COMPACT_ATOMS: atom_id res chain seq x y z
N MET A 1 -19.99 -9.62 17.18
CA MET A 1 -20.97 -8.76 17.88
C MET A 1 -21.47 -7.74 16.88
N THR A 2 -22.72 -7.84 16.44
CA THR A 2 -23.34 -6.89 15.51
C THR A 2 -24.05 -5.80 16.32
N CYS A 3 -23.68 -4.55 16.10
CA CYS A 3 -24.27 -3.41 16.81
C CYS A 3 -25.71 -3.18 16.30
N ARG A 4 -26.70 -3.29 17.20
CA ARG A 4 -28.10 -2.90 16.96
C ARG A 4 -28.23 -1.38 17.08
N HIS A 5 -28.83 -0.73 16.09
CA HIS A 5 -29.24 0.67 16.18
C HIS A 5 -30.65 0.78 16.81
N PRO A 6 -30.94 1.81 17.61
CA PRO A 6 -32.29 2.09 18.08
C PRO A 6 -33.13 2.72 16.95
N PRO A 7 -34.44 2.44 16.88
CA PRO A 7 -35.29 2.98 15.82
C PRO A 7 -35.81 4.36 16.20
N GLY A 8 -35.58 5.35 15.33
CA GLY A 8 -36.27 6.64 15.39
C GLY A 8 -35.36 7.85 15.57
N TYR A 9 -34.51 8.12 14.60
CA TYR A 9 -33.98 9.48 14.40
C TYR A 9 -33.92 9.77 12.91
N HIS A 10 -34.90 10.54 12.43
CA HIS A 10 -34.82 11.24 11.15
C HIS A 10 -34.11 12.55 11.41
N ASP A 11 -32.89 12.73 10.90
CA ASP A 11 -32.36 14.08 10.70
C ASP A 11 -31.26 14.11 9.63
N ASN A 12 -31.61 14.79 8.54
CA ASN A 12 -30.81 15.76 7.79
C ASN A 12 -29.30 15.53 7.65
N ASP A 13 -28.92 14.91 6.52
CA ASP A 13 -27.97 15.45 5.53
C ASP A 13 -26.74 16.25 6.01
N THR A 14 -26.03 15.73 7.01
CA THR A 14 -24.62 16.07 7.22
C THR A 14 -23.75 14.96 6.67
N TYR A 15 -23.03 15.23 5.58
CA TYR A 15 -21.97 14.38 5.04
C TYR A 15 -20.93 14.06 6.12
N TYR A 16 -21.16 12.97 6.85
CA TYR A 16 -20.14 12.33 7.67
C TYR A 16 -19.16 11.70 6.68
N THR A 17 -18.15 12.47 6.28
CA THR A 17 -17.02 11.93 5.51
C THR A 17 -16.27 11.03 6.46
N SER A 18 -16.65 9.74 6.48
CA SER A 18 -15.84 8.69 7.08
C SER A 18 -14.41 8.89 6.59
N PRO A 19 -13.39 8.97 7.46
CA PRO A 19 -12.02 8.95 6.96
C PRO A 19 -11.91 7.70 6.08
N SER A 20 -11.52 7.88 4.82
CA SER A 20 -11.43 6.75 3.90
C SER A 20 -10.46 5.76 4.53
N ASN A 21 -10.94 4.57 4.90
CA ASN A 21 -10.11 3.48 5.46
C ASN A 21 -9.13 2.90 4.42
N THR A 22 -8.88 3.62 3.32
CA THR A 22 -8.05 3.23 2.21
C THR A 22 -6.76 4.05 2.25
N PRO A 23 -5.58 3.42 2.12
CA PRO A 23 -4.32 4.14 2.02
C PRO A 23 -4.33 5.18 0.89
N ASP A 24 -3.90 6.40 1.19
CA ASP A 24 -3.67 7.46 0.21
C ASP A 24 -2.31 7.21 -0.45
N PRO A 25 -2.30 6.87 -1.75
CA PRO A 25 -1.07 6.50 -2.44
C PRO A 25 -0.09 7.66 -2.61
N ASP A 26 -0.51 8.90 -2.36
CA ASP A 26 0.33 10.11 -2.49
C ASP A 26 0.96 10.53 -1.13
N LYS A 27 0.58 9.87 -0.03
CA LYS A 27 1.09 10.15 1.33
C LYS A 27 1.72 8.92 1.94
N PHE A 28 2.99 8.70 1.62
CA PHE A 28 3.74 7.55 2.09
C PHE A 28 5.19 7.88 2.46
N GLU A 29 5.77 7.01 3.26
CA GLU A 29 7.21 6.92 3.52
C GLU A 29 7.71 5.53 3.16
N VAL A 30 8.84 5.45 2.47
CA VAL A 30 9.54 4.19 2.24
C VAL A 30 10.49 3.97 3.43
N LEU A 31 10.23 2.93 4.20
CA LEU A 31 11.01 2.59 5.41
C LEU A 31 12.24 1.75 5.07
N GLU A 32 12.06 0.76 4.20
CA GLU A 32 13.10 -0.21 3.81
C GLU A 32 12.95 -0.55 2.32
N VAL A 33 14.07 -0.75 1.62
CA VAL A 33 14.10 -1.14 0.21
C VAL A 33 15.26 -2.09 -0.07
N VAL A 34 14.98 -3.17 -0.78
CA VAL A 34 15.99 -4.16 -1.20
C VAL A 34 15.75 -4.54 -2.66
N PRO A 35 16.73 -4.33 -3.57
CA PRO A 35 16.68 -4.89 -4.92
C PRO A 35 16.98 -6.39 -4.89
N VAL A 36 16.15 -7.17 -5.60
CA VAL A 36 16.29 -8.62 -5.78
C VAL A 36 16.07 -8.91 -7.27
N GLY A 37 17.14 -8.81 -8.06
CA GLY A 37 17.07 -8.96 -9.52
C GLY A 37 16.27 -7.87 -10.19
N LYS A 38 15.25 -8.28 -10.93
CA LYS A 38 14.29 -7.35 -11.55
C LYS A 38 13.22 -6.83 -10.57
N TRP A 39 13.18 -7.38 -9.36
CA TRP A 39 12.23 -7.01 -8.34
C TRP A 39 12.82 -5.97 -7.39
N LEU A 40 11.98 -5.04 -6.96
CA LEU A 40 12.25 -4.14 -5.85
C LEU A 40 11.27 -4.48 -4.72
N VAL A 41 11.81 -4.92 -3.59
CA VAL A 41 11.05 -5.20 -2.37
C VAL A 41 11.07 -3.95 -1.51
N MET A 42 9.91 -3.45 -1.10
CA MET A 42 9.79 -2.20 -0.35
C MET A 42 8.82 -2.33 0.80
N LYS A 43 9.21 -1.79 1.95
CA LYS A 43 8.32 -1.59 3.09
C LYS A 43 7.86 -0.15 3.11
N VAL A 44 6.57 0.06 2.94
CA VAL A 44 5.95 1.37 2.77
C VAL A 44 4.97 1.63 3.92
N GLN A 45 5.10 2.79 4.56
CA GLN A 45 4.18 3.32 5.55
C GLN A 45 3.29 4.36 4.88
N TYR A 46 1.97 4.15 4.89
CA TYR A 46 1.00 5.14 4.42
C TYR A 46 0.59 6.05 5.58
N LEU A 47 0.76 7.36 5.41
CA LEU A 47 0.57 8.35 6.48
C LEU A 47 -0.89 8.77 6.65
N SER A 48 -1.76 8.43 5.69
CA SER A 48 -3.19 8.76 5.73
C SER A 48 -4.04 7.84 6.59
N CYS A 49 -3.51 6.69 7.04
CA CYS A 49 -4.23 5.72 7.87
C CYS A 49 -3.90 5.93 9.36
N THR A 50 -4.52 6.93 9.98
CA THR A 50 -4.29 7.27 11.40
C THR A 50 -4.99 6.33 12.40
N GLY A 51 -6.00 5.57 11.96
CA GLY A 51 -6.74 4.61 12.80
C GLY A 51 -6.34 3.13 12.69
N CYS A 52 -5.47 2.78 11.73
CA CYS A 52 -5.09 1.39 11.44
C CYS A 52 -3.58 1.18 11.61
N SER A 53 -3.10 1.16 12.85
CA SER A 53 -1.66 0.97 13.17
C SER A 53 -1.04 -0.29 12.55
N PHE A 54 -1.83 -1.34 12.35
CA PHE A 54 -1.40 -2.59 11.68
C PHE A 54 -1.58 -2.57 10.15
N GLU A 55 -2.55 -1.83 9.61
CA GLU A 55 -2.79 -1.83 8.16
C GLU A 55 -1.98 -0.77 7.41
N ALA A 56 -1.46 0.24 8.11
CA ALA A 56 -0.80 1.37 7.48
C ALA A 56 0.59 1.03 6.90
N LYS A 57 1.21 -0.08 7.33
CA LYS A 57 2.44 -0.61 6.72
C LYS A 57 2.12 -1.74 5.76
N LYS A 58 2.74 -1.71 4.58
CA LYS A 58 2.66 -2.77 3.57
C LYS A 58 4.04 -3.08 3.03
N VAL A 59 4.31 -4.35 2.77
CA VAL A 59 5.47 -4.75 1.96
C VAL A 59 4.99 -5.02 0.55
N LEU A 60 5.64 -4.38 -0.42
CA LEU A 60 5.31 -4.44 -1.84
C LEU A 60 6.49 -5.02 -2.61
N VAL A 61 6.20 -5.88 -3.58
CA VAL A 61 7.18 -6.35 -4.56
C VAL A 61 6.78 -5.82 -5.92
N VAL A 62 7.62 -4.99 -6.52
CA VAL A 62 7.36 -4.34 -7.82
C VAL A 62 8.46 -4.65 -8.82
N GLU A 63 8.16 -4.64 -10.11
CA GLU A 63 9.16 -4.79 -11.17
C GLU A 63 9.70 -3.40 -11.54
N ALA A 64 10.83 -3.02 -10.94
CA ALA A 64 11.44 -1.69 -11.09
C ALA A 64 12.89 -1.68 -10.59
N THR A 65 13.64 -0.65 -10.97
CA THR A 65 14.97 -0.40 -10.41
C THR A 65 14.90 0.53 -9.20
N LEU A 66 15.97 0.57 -8.39
CA LEU A 66 16.10 1.56 -7.32
C LEU A 66 16.12 3.01 -7.87
N GLN A 67 16.65 3.21 -9.08
CA GLN A 67 16.66 4.51 -9.73
C GLN A 67 15.25 5.00 -10.08
N ASP A 68 14.37 4.10 -10.55
CA ASP A 68 12.97 4.43 -10.80
C ASP A 68 12.28 4.90 -9.51
N ALA A 69 12.58 4.23 -8.40
CA ALA A 69 11.97 4.50 -7.10
C ALA A 69 12.21 5.91 -6.57
N ILE A 70 13.37 6.51 -6.87
CA ILE A 70 13.73 7.89 -6.45
C ILE A 70 12.75 8.93 -7.02
N TYR A 71 12.19 8.65 -8.20
CA TYR A 71 11.30 9.58 -8.89
C TYR A 71 9.84 9.42 -8.47
N TRP A 72 9.50 8.37 -7.72
CA TRP A 72 8.11 8.13 -7.34
C TRP A 72 7.60 9.20 -6.37
N ARG A 73 6.37 9.61 -6.66
CA ARG A 73 5.55 10.52 -5.86
C ARG A 73 4.24 9.85 -5.47
N LYS A 74 3.97 8.67 -6.03
CA LYS A 74 2.77 7.88 -5.80
C LYS A 74 3.11 6.40 -5.76
N ILE A 75 2.69 5.70 -4.71
CA ILE A 75 2.78 4.25 -4.58
C ILE A 75 1.39 3.74 -4.22
N ASP A 76 0.77 2.97 -5.09
CA ASP A 76 -0.54 2.37 -4.83
C ASP A 76 -0.38 0.92 -4.36
N PRO A 77 -0.87 0.54 -3.17
CA PRO A 77 -0.75 -0.82 -2.68
C PRO A 77 -1.76 -1.79 -3.32
N HIS A 78 -2.69 -1.34 -4.16
CA HIS A 78 -3.70 -2.20 -4.79
C HIS A 78 -3.17 -2.88 -6.05
N PHE A 79 -3.60 -4.11 -6.28
CA PHE A 79 -3.39 -4.78 -7.56
C PHE A 79 -4.23 -4.08 -8.63
N ARG A 80 -3.56 -3.34 -9.51
CA ARG A 80 -4.19 -2.74 -10.69
C ARG A 80 -3.84 -3.56 -11.94
N GLU A 81 -4.72 -3.53 -12.93
CA GLU A 81 -4.43 -4.10 -14.23
C GLU A 81 -3.16 -3.46 -14.81
N ARG A 82 -2.35 -4.29 -15.49
CA ARG A 82 -0.97 -4.01 -15.96
C ARG A 82 -0.82 -2.82 -16.92
N ALA A 83 -1.87 -2.05 -17.17
CA ALA A 83 -1.86 -0.93 -18.08
C ALA A 83 -1.04 0.24 -17.51
N ARG A 84 0.29 0.09 -17.63
CA ARG A 84 1.37 1.08 -17.59
C ARG A 84 1.43 1.91 -16.31
N SER A 85 2.61 2.00 -15.69
CA SER A 85 2.88 3.12 -14.80
C SER A 85 2.40 4.40 -15.49
N LYS A 86 1.52 5.18 -14.85
CA LYS A 86 0.90 6.35 -15.51
C LYS A 86 1.90 7.49 -15.73
N GLY A 87 3.18 7.26 -15.41
CA GLY A 87 4.32 8.11 -15.70
C GLY A 87 5.53 7.72 -14.85
N LYS A 88 6.67 8.37 -15.07
CA LYS A 88 7.92 8.17 -14.30
C LYS A 88 7.78 8.45 -12.79
N LYS A 89 6.69 9.11 -12.37
CA LYS A 89 6.42 9.51 -10.98
C LYS A 89 5.49 8.55 -10.23
N GLU A 90 4.94 7.53 -10.87
CA GLU A 90 4.06 6.55 -10.20
C GLU A 90 4.72 5.17 -10.25
N ALA A 91 4.75 4.50 -9.09
CA ALA A 91 5.22 3.13 -9.01
C ALA A 91 4.32 2.20 -9.84
N PRO A 92 4.87 1.16 -10.47
CA PRO A 92 4.05 0.13 -11.09
C PRO A 92 3.22 -0.59 -10.01
N GLY A 93 2.13 -1.22 -10.44
CA GLY A 93 1.32 -2.04 -9.54
C GLY A 93 2.13 -3.20 -8.93
N PRO A 94 1.88 -3.57 -7.67
CA PRO A 94 2.61 -4.65 -7.01
C PRO A 94 2.37 -5.98 -7.72
N ARG A 95 3.43 -6.77 -7.85
CA ARG A 95 3.35 -8.17 -8.28
C ARG A 95 2.98 -9.09 -7.12
N ALA A 96 3.40 -8.72 -5.91
CA ALA A 96 3.01 -9.34 -4.65
C ALA A 96 2.92 -8.27 -3.55
N ARG A 97 2.13 -8.56 -2.52
CA ARG A 97 1.90 -7.68 -1.37
C ARG A 97 1.79 -8.52 -0.09
N PHE A 98 2.44 -8.08 0.96
CA PHE A 98 2.49 -8.75 2.26
C PHE A 98 2.16 -7.78 3.40
N PRO A 99 1.80 -8.28 4.59
CA PRO A 99 1.73 -7.48 5.81
C PRO A 99 3.03 -6.72 6.08
N GLY A 100 2.92 -5.57 6.77
CA GLY A 100 4.05 -4.69 7.07
C GLY A 100 4.93 -5.11 8.25
N ASP A 101 4.73 -6.33 8.77
CA ASP A 101 5.46 -6.90 9.90
C ASP A 101 6.74 -7.65 9.46
N ALA A 102 7.44 -8.26 10.42
CA ALA A 102 8.70 -8.93 10.16
C ALA A 102 8.52 -10.21 9.32
N GLU A 103 7.43 -10.94 9.51
CA GLU A 103 7.11 -12.15 8.75
C GLU A 103 6.80 -11.80 7.29
N GLY A 104 5.91 -10.83 7.06
CA GLY A 104 5.59 -10.35 5.72
C GLY A 104 6.80 -9.78 4.97
N TRP A 105 7.78 -9.22 5.68
CA TRP A 105 9.06 -8.80 5.09
C TRP A 105 9.89 -9.99 4.60
N GLN A 106 10.06 -11.02 5.44
CA GLN A 106 10.81 -12.23 5.06
C GLN A 106 10.13 -12.98 3.92
N ASP A 107 8.81 -13.09 3.96
CA ASP A 107 8.02 -13.71 2.91
C ASP A 107 8.19 -12.99 1.57
N ALA A 108 8.23 -11.65 1.58
CA ALA A 108 8.43 -10.86 0.37
C ALA A 108 9.82 -11.09 -0.24
N LEU A 109 10.87 -11.18 0.59
CA LEU A 109 12.23 -11.48 0.14
C LEU A 109 12.32 -12.89 -0.46
N GLN A 110 11.77 -13.89 0.22
CA GLN A 110 11.75 -15.28 -0.27
C GLN A 110 10.95 -15.38 -1.57
N TRP A 111 9.78 -14.73 -1.64
CA TRP A 111 8.98 -14.68 -2.86
C TRP A 111 9.80 -14.08 -4.01
N ALA A 112 10.45 -12.94 -3.81
CA ALA A 112 11.25 -12.28 -4.83
C ALA A 112 12.43 -13.14 -5.29
N GLN A 113 13.14 -13.80 -4.37
CA GLN A 113 14.23 -14.73 -4.67
C GLN A 113 13.73 -15.94 -5.49
N SER A 114 12.55 -16.49 -5.15
CA SER A 114 11.98 -17.64 -5.87
C SER A 114 11.49 -17.32 -7.29
N LYS A 115 11.35 -16.03 -7.62
CA LYS A 115 10.84 -15.51 -8.90
C LYS A 115 11.89 -14.67 -9.65
N HIS A 116 13.14 -14.65 -9.17
CA HIS A 116 14.26 -13.94 -9.79
C HIS A 116 14.72 -14.65 -11.06
#